data_AF-A0A962V8T9-F1
#
_entry.id   AF-A0A962V8T9-F1
#
_cell.length_a   1.000
_cell.length_b   1.000
_cell.length_c   1.000
_cell.angle_alpha   90.00
_cell.angle_beta   90.00
_cell.angle_gamma   90.00
#
_symmetry.space_group_name_H-M   'P 1'
#
loop_
_entity.id
_entity.type
_entity.pdbx_description
1 polymer ?
#
loop_
_entity_poly.entity_id
_entity_poly.type
_entity_poly.pdbx_seq_one_letter_code
_entity_poly.pdbx_strand_id
1 'polypeptide(L)' 'HDMDMVRKLCDPVIVLAEGQVLTQGSMDEIMRNPEVLDAYLGGAPALDSPPLEQSA' A
#
# COMPACT_ATOMS: atom_id res chain seq x y z
N HIS A 1 2.35 10.24 -10.67
CA HIS A 1 3.56 10.13 -9.83
C HIS A 1 3.93 11.44 -9.11
N ASP A 2 3.19 12.55 -9.29
CA ASP A 2 3.41 13.78 -8.51
C ASP A 2 2.48 13.79 -7.29
N MET A 3 3.01 13.44 -6.12
CA MET A 3 2.22 13.28 -4.89
C MET A 3 1.82 14.64 -4.27
N ASP A 4 2.56 15.72 -4.56
CA ASP A 4 2.26 17.07 -4.07
C ASP A 4 1.04 17.68 -4.78
N MET A 5 0.91 17.44 -6.09
CA MET A 5 -0.29 17.83 -6.83
C MET A 5 -1.52 17.02 -6.37
N VAL A 6 -1.36 15.71 -6.20
CA VAL A 6 -2.45 14.81 -5.75
C VAL A 6 -2.94 15.21 -4.36
N ARG A 7 -2.03 15.50 -3.42
CA ARG A 7 -2.38 15.94 -2.06
C ARG A 7 -3.18 17.24 -2.01
N LYS A 8 -3.04 18.12 -3.01
CA LYS A 8 -3.78 19.40 -3.07
C LYS A 8 -5.14 19.30 -3.75
N LEU A 9 -5.31 18.37 -4.69
CA LEU A 9 -6.51 18.27 -5.53
C LEU A 9 -7.43 17.11 -5.12
N CYS A 10 -6.90 16.12 -4.41
CA CYS A 10 -7.63 14.91 -4.05
C CYS A 10 -7.72 14.81 -2.52
N ASP A 11 -8.86 15.25 -2.01
CA ASP A 11 -9.29 15.02 -0.63
C ASP A 11 -10.80 14.74 -0.64
N PRO A 12 -11.25 13.55 -0.19
CA PRO A 12 -10.47 12.46 0.41
C PRO A 12 -9.83 11.50 -0.61
N VAL A 13 -8.78 10.78 -0.18
CA VAL A 13 -8.13 9.67 -0.89
C VAL A 13 -8.77 8.35 -0.50
N ILE A 14 -9.05 7.48 -1.47
CA ILE A 14 -9.61 6.13 -1.25
C ILE A 14 -8.54 5.09 -1.64
N VAL A 15 -8.29 4.14 -0.74
CA VAL A 15 -7.34 3.03 -0.95
C VAL A 15 -8.11 1.74 -1.19
N LEU A 16 -7.72 1.00 -2.23
CA LEU A 16 -8.37 -0.25 -2.64
C LEU A 16 -7.38 -1.41 -2.58
N ALA A 17 -7.62 -2.39 -1.71
CA ALA A 17 -6.84 -3.62 -1.64
C ALA A 17 -7.75 -4.83 -1.93
N GLU A 18 -7.25 -5.81 -2.69
CA GLU A 18 -7.98 -7.04 -3.02
C GLU A 18 -9.40 -6.83 -3.60
N GLY A 19 -9.58 -5.76 -4.37
CA GLY A 19 -10.88 -5.41 -4.97
C GLY A 19 -11.89 -4.82 -3.99
N GLN A 20 -11.49 -4.52 -2.75
CA GLN A 20 -12.32 -3.90 -1.72
C GLN A 20 -11.70 -2.59 -1.22
N VAL A 21 -12.56 -1.69 -0.71
CA VAL A 21 -12.09 -0.47 -0.08
C VAL A 21 -11.42 -0.83 1.24
N LEU A 22 -10.12 -0.55 1.32
CA LEU A 22 -9.33 -0.75 2.54
C LEU A 22 -9.58 0.40 3.52
N THR A 23 -9.43 1.63 3.04
CA THR A 23 -9.58 2.82 3.88
C THR A 23 -9.81 4.08 3.03
N GLN A 24 -10.29 5.15 3.66
CA GLN A 24 -10.51 6.45 3.05
C GLN A 24 -10.12 7.56 4.03
N GLY A 25 -9.38 8.56 3.57
CA GLY A 25 -8.95 9.68 4.40
C GLY A 25 -8.06 10.66 3.66
N SER A 26 -7.51 11.64 4.37
CA SER A 26 -6.52 12.55 3.81
C SER A 26 -5.24 11.81 3.46
N MET A 27 -4.45 12.36 2.54
CA MET A 27 -3.19 11.75 2.13
C MET A 27 -2.24 11.49 3.32
N ASP A 28 -2.21 12.37 4.32
CA ASP A 28 -1.40 12.20 5.54
C ASP A 28 -1.82 10.99 6.37
N GLU A 29 -3.13 10.80 6.52
CA GLU A 29 -3.69 9.67 7.27
C GLU A 29 -3.41 8.36 6.54
N ILE A 30 -3.60 8.35 5.22
CA ILE A 30 -3.31 7.19 4.36
C ILE A 30 -1.84 6.79 4.43
N MET A 31 -0.91 7.74 4.32
CA MET A 31 0.53 7.45 4.36
C MET A 31 1.03 6.95 5.72
N ARG A 32 0.28 7.20 6.81
CA ARG A 32 0.58 6.70 8.15
C ARG A 32 -0.19 5.43 8.50
N ASN A 33 -1.10 4.97 7.64
CA ASN A 33 -1.93 3.81 7.93
C ASN A 33 -1.11 2.52 7.75
N PRO A 34 -0.88 1.74 8.83
CA PRO A 34 -0.09 0.51 8.76
C PRO A 34 -0.67 -0.54 7.82
N GLU A 35 -2.00 -0.63 7.66
CA GLU A 35 -2.65 -1.57 6.74
C GLU A 35 -2.38 -1.20 5.27
N VAL A 36 -2.29 0.10 4.96
CA VAL A 36 -1.93 0.58 3.62
C VAL A 36 -0.47 0.27 3.32
N LEU A 37 0.41 0.49 4.30
CA LEU A 37 1.84 0.18 4.17
C LEU A 37 2.06 -1.32 3.96
N ASP A 38 1.36 -2.16 4.72
CA ASP A 38 1.43 -3.61 4.60
C ASP A 38 0.96 -4.08 3.21
N ALA A 39 -0.21 -3.64 2.78
CA ALA A 39 -0.84 -4.05 1.52
C ALA A 39 -0.09 -3.60 0.25
N TYR A 40 0.62 -2.47 0.28
CA TYR A 40 1.27 -1.89 -0.91
C TYR A 40 2.79 -1.92 -0.89
N LEU A 41 3.42 -1.97 0.28
CA LEU A 41 4.88 -1.99 0.42
C LEU A 41 5.39 -3.35 0.90
N GLY A 42 4.49 -4.32 1.11
CA GLY A 42 4.83 -5.69 1.52
C GLY A 42 5.49 -5.67 2.90
N GLY A 43 4.70 -5.32 3.92
CA GLY A 43 5.15 -5.34 5.30
C GLY A 43 5.89 -6.66 5.58
N ALA A 44 7.21 -6.60 5.76
CA ALA A 44 7.95 -7.80 6.10
C ALA A 44 7.46 -8.26 7.48
N PRO A 45 7.06 -9.53 7.59
CA PRO A 45 8.03 -10.52 7.99
C PRO A 45 8.30 -11.51 6.87
N ALA A 46 9.59 -11.76 6.63
CA ALA A 46 10.03 -12.93 5.90
C ALA A 46 9.35 -14.18 6.47
N LEU A 47 8.48 -14.88 5.73
CA LEU A 47 8.19 -16.32 5.85
C LEU A 47 7.18 -16.83 4.76
N ASP A 48 7.33 -16.51 3.47
CA ASP A 48 6.71 -17.35 2.42
C ASP A 48 7.33 -17.24 1.01
N SER A 49 8.62 -16.91 0.85
CA SER A 49 9.24 -17.18 -0.45
C SER A 49 9.52 -18.69 -0.57
N PRO A 50 8.95 -19.44 -1.54
CA PRO A 50 9.39 -20.80 -1.81
C PRO A 50 10.89 -20.77 -2.17
N PRO A 51 11.69 -21.77 -1.74
CA PRO A 51 13.10 -21.79 -2.07
C PRO A 51 13.24 -21.74 -3.60
N LEU A 52 14.02 -20.77 -4.07
CA LEU A 52 14.46 -20.71 -5.47
C LEU A 52 15.05 -22.07 -5.82
N GLU A 53 14.30 -22.83 -6.62
CA GLU A 53 14.74 -24.11 -7.15
C GLU A 53 15.94 -23.80 -8.05
N GLN A 54 17.15 -24.05 -7.52
CA GLN A 54 18.36 -23.94 -8.29
C GLN A 54 18.31 -25.00 -9.38
N SER A 55 18.42 -24.53 -10.61
CA SER A 55 18.49 -25.33 -11.84
C SER A 55 19.38 -26.56 -11.66
N ALA A 56 18.84 -27.71 -12.00
CA ALA A 56 19.59 -28.90 -12.36
C ALA A 56 19.53 -29.09 -13.87
#